data_AF-A0A382WVX7-F1
#
_entry.id   AF-A0A382WVX7-F1
#
_cell.length_a   1.000
_cell.length_b   1.000
_cell.length_c   1.000
_cell.angle_alpha   90.00
_cell.angle_beta   90.00
_cell.angle_gamma   90.00
#
_symmetry.space_group_name_H-M   'P 1'
#
loop_
_entity.id
_entity.type
_entity.pdbx_description
1 polymer ?
#
loop_
_entity_poly.entity_id
_entity_poly.type
_entity_poly.pdbx_seq_one_letter_code
_entity_poly.pdbx_strand_id
1 'polypeptide(L)'
;MEQTETLKNSISWKCKHTWKRASINTLWCLLGCSIGDFGTIYFFQVTQNPWSFSVMSIMILAIINGLITSIMLETFILSRQMDLKNAFKTAIGMSLVS
;
A
#
# COMPACT_ATOMS: atom_id res chain seq x y z
N MET A 1 -35.17 -25.30 -15.34
CA MET A 1 -34.96 -24.06 -16.09
C MET A 1 -35.67 -22.97 -15.33
N GLU A 2 -34.92 -22.10 -14.64
CA GLU A 2 -35.15 -20.66 -14.64
C GLU A 2 -34.10 -19.97 -13.77
N GLN A 3 -33.35 -19.08 -14.43
CA GLN A 3 -32.67 -17.91 -13.87
C GLN A 3 -31.35 -18.14 -13.12
N THR A 4 -30.37 -18.64 -13.87
CA THR A 4 -28.98 -18.17 -13.83
C THR A 4 -28.91 -16.66 -14.16
N GLU A 5 -29.21 -15.79 -13.20
CA GLU A 5 -29.01 -14.34 -13.33
C GLU A 5 -28.45 -13.74 -12.03
N THR A 6 -27.13 -13.79 -11.86
CA THR A 6 -26.41 -12.74 -11.12
C THR A 6 -25.19 -12.35 -11.94
N LEU A 7 -25.41 -11.42 -12.86
CA LEU A 7 -24.46 -10.50 -13.49
C LEU A 7 -22.98 -10.84 -13.31
N LYS A 8 -22.43 -11.48 -14.34
CA LYS A 8 -20.99 -11.49 -14.63
C LYS A 8 -20.57 -10.01 -14.80
N ASN A 9 -20.13 -9.37 -13.71
CA ASN A 9 -19.53 -8.04 -13.74
C ASN A 9 -18.33 -8.10 -14.69
N SER A 10 -18.55 -7.77 -15.97
CA SER A 10 -17.48 -7.64 -16.93
C SER A 10 -16.64 -6.45 -16.48
N ILE A 11 -15.43 -6.72 -15.98
CA ILE A 11 -14.45 -5.69 -15.70
C ILE A 11 -14.23 -4.95 -17.02
N SER A 12 -14.74 -3.71 -17.09
CA SER A 12 -14.56 -2.87 -18.27
C SER A 12 -13.14 -2.31 -18.24
N TRP A 13 -12.21 -3.04 -18.87
CA TRP A 13 -10.80 -2.68 -19.00
C TRP A 13 -10.56 -1.35 -19.74
N LYS A 14 -11.59 -0.75 -20.34
CA LYS A 14 -11.51 0.59 -20.97
C LYS A 14 -12.09 1.72 -20.10
N CYS A 15 -12.62 1.41 -18.92
CA CYS A 15 -13.24 2.41 -18.06
C CYS A 15 -12.17 3.32 -17.41
N LYS A 16 -12.01 4.53 -17.96
CA LYS A 16 -11.04 5.54 -17.49
C LYS A 16 -11.21 5.89 -16.02
N HIS A 17 -12.44 5.92 -15.52
CA HIS A 17 -12.74 6.25 -14.12
C HIS A 17 -12.16 5.20 -13.16
N THR A 18 -12.36 3.92 -13.44
CA THR A 18 -11.85 2.81 -12.61
C THR A 18 -10.32 2.76 -12.64
N TRP A 19 -9.71 2.92 -13.81
CA TRP A 19 -8.25 2.98 -13.95
C TRP A 19 -7.62 4.16 -13.22
N LYS A 20 -8.24 5.34 -13.29
CA LYS A 20 -7.76 6.52 -12.56
C LYS A 20 -7.77 6.27 -11.05
N ARG A 21 -8.84 5.65 -10.54
CA ARG A 21 -8.95 5.33 -9.11
C ARG A 21 -7.92 4.29 -8.68
N ALA A 22 -7.73 3.23 -9.47
CA ALA A 22 -6.72 2.21 -9.20
C ALA A 22 -5.30 2.80 -9.19
N SER A 23 -4.96 3.62 -10.19
CA SER A 23 -3.66 4.29 -10.29
C SER A 23 -3.40 5.23 -9.10
N ILE A 24 -4.41 5.96 -8.62
CA ILE A 24 -4.27 6.82 -7.43
C ILE A 24 -4.01 5.98 -6.18
N ASN A 25 -4.70 4.86 -5.99
CA ASN A 25 -4.46 3.97 -4.85
C ASN A 25 -3.03 3.39 -4.88
N THR A 26 -2.58 2.91 -6.04
CA THR A 26 -1.20 2.44 -6.21
C THR A 26 -0.18 3.57 -5.99
N LEU A 27 -0.47 4.79 -6.44
CA LEU A 27 0.39 5.95 -6.21
C LEU A 27 0.54 6.23 -4.71
N TRP A 28 -0.56 6.18 -3.93
CA TRP A 28 -0.50 6.37 -2.48
C TRP A 28 0.31 5.29 -1.77
N CYS A 29 0.19 4.04 -2.21
CA CYS A 29 1.01 2.94 -1.70
C CYS A 29 2.49 3.18 -2.00
N LEU A 30 2.84 3.49 -3.26
CA LEU A 30 4.21 3.78 -3.68
C LEU A 30 4.81 4.97 -2.94
N LEU A 31 4.04 6.03 -2.73
CA LEU A 31 4.46 7.19 -1.95
C LEU A 31 4.73 6.79 -0.49
N GLY A 32 3.85 5.99 0.12
CA GLY A 32 4.01 5.52 1.49
C GLY A 32 5.25 4.63 1.68
N CYS A 33 5.48 3.67 0.77
CA CYS A 33 6.69 2.84 0.78
C CYS A 33 7.95 3.67 0.59
N SER A 34 7.96 4.58 -0.38
CA SER A 34 9.12 5.44 -0.65
C SER A 34 9.49 6.31 0.56
N ILE A 35 8.49 6.89 1.23
CA ILE A 35 8.71 7.70 2.44
C ILE A 35 9.32 6.87 3.57
N GLY A 36 8.81 5.64 3.80
CA GLY A 36 9.33 4.76 4.86
C GLY A 36 10.74 4.23 4.57
N ASP A 37 11.02 3.87 3.32
CA ASP A 37 12.33 3.41 2.88
C ASP A 37 13.38 4.52 3.01
N PHE A 38 13.08 5.72 2.47
CA PHE A 38 13.98 6.87 2.60
C PHE A 38 14.16 7.31 4.04
N GLY A 39 13.07 7.33 4.83
CA GLY A 39 13.13 7.68 6.25
C GLY A 39 14.04 6.73 7.04
N THR A 40 13.92 5.44 6.78
CA THR A 40 14.75 4.42 7.43
C THR A 40 16.23 4.57 7.01
N ILE A 41 16.52 4.66 5.72
CA ILE A 41 17.89 4.82 5.22
C ILE A 41 18.52 6.12 5.75
N TYR A 42 17.78 7.24 5.70
CA TYR A 42 18.24 8.53 6.18
C TYR A 42 18.53 8.50 7.70
N PHE A 43 17.65 7.87 8.49
CA PHE A 43 17.85 7.72 9.93
C PHE A 43 19.17 6.99 10.24
N PHE A 44 19.48 5.90 9.53
CA PHE A 44 20.73 5.17 9.74
C PHE A 44 21.97 5.95 9.27
N GLN A 45 21.84 6.81 8.25
CA GLN A 45 22.91 7.71 7.83
C GLN A 45 23.20 8.80 8.86
N VAL A 46 22.16 9.43 9.43
CA VAL A 46 22.30 10.47 10.46
C VAL A 46 22.87 9.89 11.75
N THR A 47 22.40 8.70 12.15
CA THR A 47 22.81 8.09 13.42
C THR A 47 24.14 7.33 13.31
N GLN A 48 24.75 7.29 12.11
CA GLN A 48 26.01 6.60 11.81
C GLN A 48 26.06 5.13 12.26
N ASN A 49 24.93 4.42 12.11
CA ASN A 49 24.81 3.00 12.46
C ASN A 49 25.34 2.66 13.88
N PRO A 50 24.67 3.12 14.95
CA PRO A 50 25.20 3.07 16.32
C PRO A 50 25.43 1.67 16.88
N TRP A 51 24.86 0.64 16.25
CA TRP A 51 24.92 -0.76 16.69
C TRP A 51 25.65 -1.68 15.70
N SER A 52 26.36 -1.14 14.70
CA SER A 52 27.00 -1.93 13.63
C SER A 52 26.03 -2.91 12.95
N PHE A 53 24.78 -2.49 12.70
CA PHE A 53 23.85 -3.32 11.94
C PHE A 53 24.39 -3.58 10.53
N SER A 54 24.23 -4.82 10.06
CA SER A 54 24.53 -5.17 8.67
C SER A 54 23.56 -4.46 7.73
N VAL A 55 24.05 -4.09 6.54
CA VAL A 55 23.24 -3.43 5.49
C VAL A 55 21.99 -4.24 5.17
N MET A 56 22.07 -5.58 5.19
CA MET A 56 20.92 -6.46 4.98
C MET A 56 19.80 -6.26 6.00
N SER A 57 20.15 -6.06 7.28
CA SER A 57 19.17 -5.82 8.34
C SER A 57 18.49 -4.47 8.17
N ILE A 58 19.25 -3.45 7.76
CA ILE A 58 18.72 -2.10 7.50
C ILE A 58 17.74 -2.15 6.32
N MET A 59 18.06 -2.89 5.26
CA MET A 59 17.18 -3.03 4.10
C MET A 59 15.88 -3.76 4.43
N ILE A 60 15.93 -4.85 5.20
CA ILE A 60 14.72 -5.55 5.65
C ILE A 60 13.85 -4.63 6.51
N LEU A 61 14.47 -3.88 7.42
CA LEU A 61 13.76 -2.93 8.28
C LEU A 61 13.14 -1.78 7.47
N ALA A 62 13.85 -1.30 6.44
CA ALA A 62 13.34 -0.28 5.52
C ALA A 62 12.07 -0.77 4.82
N ILE A 63 12.10 -1.96 4.22
CA ILE A 63 10.94 -2.56 3.54
C ILE A 63 9.74 -2.73 4.50
N ILE A 64 9.99 -3.22 5.72
CA ILE A 64 8.92 -3.39 6.72
C ILE A 64 8.32 -2.03 7.08
N ASN A 65 9.16 -1.02 7.36
CA ASN A 65 8.70 0.32 7.67
C ASN A 65 7.96 0.96 6.49
N GLY A 66 8.45 0.82 5.27
CA GLY A 66 7.81 1.27 4.04
C GLY A 66 6.41 0.67 3.85
N LEU A 67 6.27 -0.64 4.06
CA LEU A 67 4.97 -1.31 4.00
C LEU A 67 4.02 -0.81 5.09
N ILE A 68 4.50 -0.62 6.32
CA ILE A 68 3.68 -0.10 7.43
C ILE A 68 3.20 1.33 7.11
N THR A 69 4.10 2.22 6.68
CA THR A 69 3.75 3.60 6.33
C THR A 69 2.78 3.66 5.16
N SER A 70 2.95 2.79 4.17
CA SER A 70 2.01 2.61 3.06
C SER A 70 0.62 2.18 3.53
N ILE A 71 0.52 1.09 4.29
CA ILE A 71 -0.77 0.56 4.78
C ILE A 71 -1.49 1.58 5.66
N MET A 72 -0.75 2.29 6.53
CA MET A 72 -1.32 3.36 7.36
C MET A 72 -1.89 4.51 6.52
N LEU A 73 -1.13 4.98 5.53
CA LEU A 73 -1.52 6.10 4.67
C LEU A 73 -2.71 5.73 3.78
N GLU A 74 -2.66 4.55 3.16
CA GLU A 74 -3.76 4.03 2.35
C GLU A 74 -5.03 3.81 3.20
N THR A 75 -4.91 3.17 4.38
CA THR A 75 -6.04 2.99 5.30
C THR A 75 -6.63 4.34 5.74
N PHE A 76 -5.80 5.35 6.04
CA PHE A 76 -6.26 6.68 6.42
C PHE A 76 -7.08 7.34 5.30
N ILE A 77 -6.62 7.26 4.06
CA ILE A 77 -7.32 7.84 2.91
C ILE A 77 -8.62 7.08 2.63
N LEU A 78 -8.60 5.74 2.64
CA LEU A 78 -9.81 4.95 2.40
C LEU A 78 -10.82 5.05 3.54
N SER A 79 -10.38 5.28 4.79
CA SER A 79 -11.30 5.50 5.93
C SER A 79 -12.25 6.69 5.75
N ARG A 80 -11.91 7.62 4.86
CA ARG A 80 -12.77 8.75 4.49
C ARG A 80 -13.85 8.38 3.47
N GLN A 81 -13.77 7.22 2.84
CA GLN A 81 -14.67 6.77 1.77
C GLN A 81 -15.46 5.51 2.14
N MET A 82 -15.01 4.73 3.12
CA MET A 82 -15.60 3.46 3.54
C MET A 82 -15.30 3.16 5.01
N ASP A 83 -16.06 2.23 5.60
CA ASP A 83 -15.84 1.76 6.98
C ASP A 83 -14.38 1.35 7.23
N LEU A 84 -13.86 1.74 8.39
CA LEU A 84 -12.46 1.50 8.80
C LEU A 84 -12.03 0.04 8.67
N LYS A 85 -12.92 -0.91 8.98
CA LYS A 85 -12.65 -2.35 8.83
C LYS A 85 -12.43 -2.77 7.37
N ASN A 86 -13.21 -2.21 6.45
CA ASN A 86 -13.09 -2.51 5.03
C ASN A 86 -11.88 -1.80 4.41
N ALA A 87 -11.62 -0.55 4.80
CA ALA A 87 -10.45 0.21 4.38
C ALA A 87 -9.14 -0.53 4.71
N PHE A 88 -9.00 -1.02 5.95
CA PHE A 88 -7.81 -1.75 6.38
C PHE A 88 -7.64 -3.09 5.64
N LYS A 89 -8.73 -3.83 5.44
CA LYS A 89 -8.71 -5.09 4.69
C LYS A 89 -8.32 -4.87 3.23
N THR A 90 -8.78 -3.78 2.61
CA THR A 90 -8.41 -3.42 1.23
C THR A 90 -6.96 -2.96 1.13
N ALA A 91 -6.48 -2.13 2.04
CA ALA A 91 -5.09 -1.65 2.05
C ALA A 91 -4.09 -2.80 2.22
N ILE A 92 -4.37 -3.73 3.14
CA ILE A 92 -3.57 -4.96 3.30
C ILE A 92 -3.63 -5.83 2.04
N GLY A 93 -4.83 -6.01 1.48
CA GLY A 93 -5.02 -6.83 0.29
C GLY A 93 -4.26 -6.29 -0.91
N MET A 94 -4.28 -4.97 -1.14
CA MET A 94 -3.54 -4.34 -2.23
C MET A 94 -2.04 -4.31 -1.95
N SER A 95 -1.59 -4.01 -0.73
CA SER A 95 -0.16 -3.92 -0.42
C SER A 95 0.57 -5.28 -0.37
N LEU A 96 -0.12 -6.38 -0.02
CA LEU A 96 0.48 -7.72 0.07
C LEU A 96 0.36 -8.57 -1.21
N VAL A 97 -0.58 -8.24 -2.11
CA VAL A 97 -0.79 -8.95 -3.39
C VAL A 97 -0.18 -8.19 -4.58
N SER A 98 0.32 -6.96 -4.36
CA SER A 98 0.82 -6.09 -5.43
C SER A 98 2.03 -6.63 -6.18
#